data_AF-A0A7W5E7A9-F1
#
_entry.id   AF-A0A7W5E7A9-F1
#
_cell.length_a   1.000
_cell.length_b   1.000
_cell.length_c   1.000
_cell.angle_alpha   90.00
_cell.angle_beta   90.00
_cell.angle_gamma   90.00
#
_symmetry.space_group_name_H-M   'P 1'
#
loop_
_entity.id
_entity.type
_entity.pdbx_description
1 polymer ?
#
loop_
_entity_poly.entity_id
_entity_poly.type
_entity_poly.pdbx_seq_one_letter_code
_entity_poly.pdbx_strand_id
1 'polypeptide(L)'
;MAMDAEHDALYADVERLLNAESNSDDDDAKRDLVDTAISKAAALVQQSPNNADFHHLHGLAWYHHPDKTNARLTNIRSALQRALSIEPQHHFANQYIGYINFDVGDYATAKPHFDATDHVFFESIDQKWRSLKAIELAFVCQLRLNQPVDTDALNQFFASYLAEERETIPNTVVPLELRRCAEWLFDQNGNTNAEPLHSIVNFLHACGDLARSDHSGLRATR
;
A
#
# COMPACT_ATOMS: atom_id res chain seq x y z
N MET A 1 18.07 12.14 18.52
CA MET A 1 19.24 11.34 18.94
C MET A 1 19.94 10.96 17.66
N ALA A 2 21.21 11.35 17.46
CA ALA A 2 21.90 10.97 16.22
C ALA A 2 21.99 9.44 16.19
N MET A 3 21.55 8.84 15.09
CA MET A 3 21.69 7.41 14.87
C MET A 3 23.20 7.12 14.76
N ASP A 4 23.63 5.99 15.34
CA ASP A 4 25.04 5.57 15.22
C ASP A 4 25.35 5.31 13.74
N ALA A 5 26.54 5.68 13.27
CA ALA A 5 26.93 5.53 11.86
C ALA A 5 26.85 4.07 11.41
N GLU A 6 27.07 3.12 12.33
CA GLU A 6 26.89 1.68 12.10
C GLU A 6 25.41 1.33 11.85
N HIS A 7 24.50 1.87 12.64
CA HIS A 7 23.06 1.67 12.46
C HIS A 7 22.57 2.27 11.15
N ASP A 8 23.02 3.49 10.80
CA ASP A 8 22.67 4.15 9.54
C ASP A 8 23.12 3.31 8.33
N ALA A 9 24.34 2.79 8.37
CA ALA A 9 24.88 1.94 7.31
C ALA A 9 24.09 0.65 7.16
N LEU A 10 23.71 0.01 8.28
CA LEU A 10 22.93 -1.23 8.25
C LEU A 10 21.49 -0.97 7.77
N TYR A 11 20.86 0.12 8.20
CA TYR A 11 19.53 0.53 7.75
C TYR A 11 19.51 0.76 6.24
N ALA A 12 20.43 1.57 5.72
CA ALA A 12 20.56 1.84 4.29
C ALA A 12 20.82 0.56 3.47
N ASP A 13 21.55 -0.41 4.03
CA ASP A 13 21.79 -1.69 3.37
C ASP A 13 20.52 -2.54 3.27
N VAL A 14 19.64 -2.53 4.28
CA VAL A 14 18.32 -3.19 4.19
C VAL A 14 17.47 -2.56 3.09
N GLU A 15 17.38 -1.23 3.04
CA GLU A 15 16.62 -0.54 1.99
C GLU A 15 17.17 -0.83 0.59
N ARG A 16 18.51 -0.86 0.45
CA ARG A 16 19.18 -1.23 -0.80
C ARG A 16 18.81 -2.64 -1.24
N LEU A 17 18.74 -3.61 -0.32
CA LEU A 17 18.35 -4.99 -0.61
C LEU A 17 16.88 -5.09 -1.06
N LEU A 18 15.97 -4.38 -0.39
CA LEU A 18 14.55 -4.35 -0.77
C LEU A 18 14.34 -3.66 -2.12
N ASN A 19 15.07 -2.59 -2.40
CA ASN A 19 15.07 -1.96 -3.71
C ASN A 19 15.63 -2.90 -4.80
N ALA A 20 16.67 -3.67 -4.50
CA ALA A 20 17.21 -4.66 -5.45
C ALA A 20 16.21 -5.81 -5.70
N GLU A 21 15.49 -6.26 -4.68
CA GLU A 21 14.43 -7.27 -4.80
C GLU A 21 13.35 -6.81 -5.77
N SER A 22 12.85 -5.59 -5.59
CA SER A 22 11.77 -5.06 -6.43
C SER A 22 12.16 -4.85 -7.90
N ASN A 23 13.47 -4.87 -8.20
CA ASN A 23 14.02 -4.78 -9.55
C ASN A 23 14.51 -6.13 -10.12
N SER A 24 14.41 -7.22 -9.35
CA SER A 24 14.76 -8.56 -9.83
C SER A 24 13.57 -9.17 -10.58
N ASP A 25 13.85 -9.96 -11.61
CA ASP A 25 12.86 -10.84 -12.26
C ASP A 25 13.03 -12.32 -11.85
N ASP A 26 14.09 -12.63 -11.09
CA ASP A 26 14.41 -13.98 -10.60
C ASP A 26 13.87 -14.17 -9.17
N ASP A 27 12.93 -15.10 -9.01
CA ASP A 27 12.25 -15.40 -7.74
C ASP A 27 13.20 -15.95 -6.66
N ASP A 28 14.22 -16.72 -7.03
CA ASP A 28 15.21 -17.24 -6.08
C ASP A 28 16.12 -16.10 -5.61
N ALA A 29 16.54 -15.24 -6.54
CA ALA A 29 17.32 -14.05 -6.18
C ALA A 29 16.52 -13.08 -5.28
N LYS A 30 15.21 -12.91 -5.52
CA LYS A 30 14.33 -12.11 -4.65
C LYS A 30 14.31 -12.65 -3.23
N ARG A 31 14.12 -13.96 -3.10
CA ARG A 31 14.10 -14.64 -1.80
C ARG A 31 15.39 -14.41 -1.03
N ASP A 32 16.54 -14.63 -1.67
CA ASP A 32 17.85 -14.44 -1.05
C ASP A 32 18.07 -12.99 -0.58
N LEU A 33 17.66 -12.01 -1.40
CA LEU A 33 17.73 -10.59 -1.05
C LEU A 33 16.85 -10.26 0.16
N VAL A 34 15.62 -10.78 0.20
CA VAL A 34 14.69 -10.55 1.32
C VAL A 34 15.13 -11.26 2.59
N ASP A 35 15.59 -12.50 2.52
CA ASP A 35 16.08 -13.23 3.69
C ASP A 35 17.30 -12.53 4.32
N THR A 36 18.16 -11.96 3.46
CA THR A 36 19.28 -11.12 3.90
C THR A 36 18.77 -9.83 4.56
N ALA A 37 17.78 -9.16 3.96
CA ALA A 37 17.15 -7.95 4.51
C ALA A 37 16.50 -8.21 5.88
N ILE A 38 15.75 -9.31 6.02
CA ILE A 38 15.12 -9.75 7.27
C ILE A 38 16.19 -9.97 8.35
N SER A 39 17.27 -10.69 8.04
CA SER A 39 18.35 -10.97 8.99
C SER A 39 19.03 -9.71 9.50
N LYS A 40 19.27 -8.74 8.60
CA LYS A 40 19.89 -7.44 8.95
C LYS A 40 18.94 -6.54 9.75
N ALA A 41 17.67 -6.48 9.37
CA ALA A 41 16.66 -5.73 10.13
C ALA A 41 16.45 -6.33 11.54
N ALA A 42 16.50 -7.66 11.68
CA ALA A 42 16.46 -8.31 12.98
C ALA A 42 17.68 -7.95 13.86
N ALA A 43 18.88 -7.81 13.26
CA ALA A 43 20.06 -7.36 13.99
C ALA A 43 19.92 -5.91 14.50
N LEU A 44 19.38 -5.00 13.69
CA LEU A 44 19.04 -3.62 14.11
C LEU A 44 18.10 -3.63 15.32
N VAL A 45 17.03 -4.45 15.28
CA VAL A 45 16.09 -4.61 16.39
C VAL A 45 16.78 -5.14 17.65
N GLN A 46 17.71 -6.09 17.53
CA GLN A 46 18.45 -6.61 18.68
C GLN A 46 19.36 -5.55 19.31
N GLN A 47 20.03 -4.74 18.49
CA GLN A 47 20.94 -3.68 18.95
C GLN A 47 20.18 -2.51 19.59
N SER A 48 18.98 -2.20 19.07
CA SER A 48 18.15 -1.09 19.54
C SER A 48 16.66 -1.49 19.63
N PRO A 49 16.25 -2.27 20.65
CA PRO A 49 14.91 -2.87 20.73
C PRO A 49 13.76 -1.87 20.96
N ASN A 50 14.09 -0.61 21.28
CA ASN A 50 13.14 0.47 21.49
C ASN A 50 13.17 1.52 20.36
N ASN A 51 13.73 1.19 19.20
CA ASN A 51 13.68 2.04 18.02
C ASN A 51 12.52 1.61 17.10
N ALA A 52 11.54 2.50 16.89
CA ALA A 52 10.35 2.20 16.11
C ALA A 52 10.66 1.97 14.61
N ASP A 53 11.59 2.75 14.03
CA ASP A 53 12.00 2.62 12.63
C ASP A 53 12.59 1.23 12.33
N PHE A 54 13.32 0.64 13.27
CA PHE A 54 13.93 -0.69 13.09
C PHE A 54 12.89 -1.81 13.13
N HIS A 55 11.86 -1.66 13.97
CA HIS A 55 10.73 -2.58 13.96
C HIS A 55 9.88 -2.41 12.69
N HIS A 56 9.68 -1.18 12.22
CA HIS A 56 9.04 -0.92 10.94
C HIS A 56 9.81 -1.59 9.79
N LEU A 57 11.12 -1.38 9.71
CA LEU A 57 11.99 -1.94 8.67
C LEU A 57 11.98 -3.48 8.69
N HIS A 58 11.96 -4.08 9.88
CA HIS A 58 11.84 -5.53 10.02
C HIS A 58 10.48 -6.05 9.52
N GLY A 59 9.38 -5.35 9.87
CA GLY A 59 8.06 -5.67 9.35
C GLY A 59 7.96 -5.52 7.83
N LEU A 60 8.59 -4.48 7.27
CA LEU A 60 8.69 -4.24 5.84
C LEU A 60 9.47 -5.34 5.12
N ALA A 61 10.61 -5.78 5.65
CA ALA A 61 11.37 -6.87 5.08
C ALA A 61 10.54 -8.17 4.99
N TRP A 62 9.80 -8.49 6.05
CA TRP A 62 8.85 -9.62 6.01
C TRP A 62 7.70 -9.41 5.01
N TYR A 63 7.24 -8.18 4.82
CA TYR A 63 6.21 -7.86 3.83
C TYR A 63 6.70 -8.14 2.40
N HIS A 64 7.97 -7.94 2.09
CA HIS A 64 8.55 -8.29 0.79
C HIS A 64 8.81 -9.79 0.61
N HIS A 65 8.71 -10.61 1.65
CA HIS A 65 8.99 -12.04 1.54
C HIS A 65 7.97 -12.73 0.61
N PRO A 66 8.41 -13.51 -0.41
CA PRO A 66 7.52 -14.03 -1.45
C PRO A 66 6.52 -15.06 -0.94
N ASP A 67 6.88 -15.83 0.10
CA ASP A 67 5.99 -16.86 0.62
C ASP A 67 4.84 -16.29 1.46
N LYS A 68 3.61 -16.52 1.03
CA LYS A 68 2.39 -16.11 1.74
C LYS A 68 2.02 -17.06 2.88
N THR A 69 2.93 -17.27 3.83
CA THR A 69 2.70 -18.15 5.00
C THR A 69 2.08 -17.41 6.19
N ASN A 70 1.45 -18.15 7.10
CA ASN A 70 0.99 -17.60 8.39
C ASN A 70 2.14 -17.08 9.26
N ALA A 71 3.33 -17.69 9.14
CA ALA A 71 4.53 -17.22 9.84
C ALA A 71 4.94 -15.84 9.36
N ARG A 72 4.99 -15.61 8.03
CA ARG A 72 5.21 -14.29 7.44
C ARG A 72 4.21 -13.27 7.97
N LEU A 73 2.91 -13.57 7.90
CA LEU A 73 1.86 -12.67 8.39
C LEU A 73 2.03 -12.31 9.87
N THR A 74 2.37 -13.30 10.69
CA THR A 74 2.62 -13.11 12.14
C THR A 74 3.81 -12.19 12.37
N ASN A 75 4.91 -12.39 11.64
CA ASN A 75 6.11 -11.57 11.79
C ASN A 75 5.89 -10.12 11.34
N ILE A 76 5.20 -9.90 10.21
CA ILE A 76 4.81 -8.56 9.75
C ILE A 76 4.02 -7.84 10.84
N ARG A 77 2.93 -8.45 11.31
CA ARG A 77 2.04 -7.84 12.31
C ARG A 77 2.78 -7.56 13.62
N SER A 78 3.55 -8.53 14.12
CA SER A 78 4.31 -8.39 15.37
C SER A 78 5.28 -7.22 15.32
N ALA A 79 6.10 -7.12 14.26
CA ALA A 79 7.08 -6.06 14.10
C ALA A 79 6.42 -4.68 13.95
N LEU A 80 5.42 -4.55 13.07
CA LEU A 80 4.74 -3.28 12.84
C LEU A 80 3.93 -2.81 14.06
N GLN A 81 3.27 -3.72 14.78
CA GLN A 81 2.59 -3.40 16.04
C GLN A 81 3.59 -2.96 17.11
N ARG A 82 4.79 -3.56 17.14
CA ARG A 82 5.85 -3.13 18.04
C ARG A 82 6.32 -1.71 17.71
N ALA A 83 6.50 -1.37 16.44
CA ALA A 83 6.82 0.00 16.01
C ALA A 83 5.75 0.99 16.52
N LEU A 84 4.47 0.71 16.28
CA LEU A 84 3.36 1.55 16.75
C LEU A 84 3.23 1.62 18.28
N SER A 85 3.66 0.58 19.01
CA SER A 85 3.68 0.62 20.48
C SER A 85 4.78 1.54 21.04
N ILE A 86 5.87 1.72 20.29
CA ILE A 86 6.98 2.60 20.65
C ILE A 86 6.65 4.03 20.22
N GLU A 87 6.14 4.18 19.00
CA GLU A 87 5.76 5.45 18.40
C GLU A 87 4.36 5.34 17.75
N PRO A 88 3.29 5.73 18.47
CA PRO A 88 1.92 5.61 17.97
C PRO A 88 1.61 6.40 16.70
N GLN A 89 2.43 7.41 16.39
CA GLN A 89 2.29 8.26 15.20
C GLN A 89 3.21 7.83 14.04
N HIS A 90 3.84 6.66 14.13
CA HIS A 90 4.77 6.20 13.10
C HIS A 90 4.05 5.97 11.76
N HIS A 91 4.19 6.94 10.84
CA HIS A 91 3.41 7.03 9.61
C HIS A 91 3.52 5.78 8.71
N PHE A 92 4.74 5.29 8.48
CA PHE A 92 4.95 4.11 7.64
C PHE A 92 4.41 2.83 8.26
N ALA A 93 4.68 2.56 9.54
CA ALA A 93 4.17 1.38 10.23
C ALA A 93 2.65 1.32 10.23
N ASN A 94 1.98 2.46 10.46
CA ASN A 94 0.53 2.56 10.36
C ASN A 94 0.02 2.17 8.97
N GLN A 95 0.64 2.71 7.91
CA GLN A 95 0.26 2.41 6.54
C GLN A 95 0.46 0.92 6.18
N TYR A 96 1.59 0.31 6.57
CA TYR A 96 1.84 -1.11 6.28
C TYR A 96 0.95 -2.08 7.08
N ILE A 97 0.48 -1.70 8.27
CA ILE A 97 -0.58 -2.45 8.97
C ILE A 97 -1.88 -2.40 8.15
N GLY A 98 -2.22 -1.24 7.57
CA GLY A 98 -3.33 -1.12 6.64
C GLY A 98 -3.19 -2.08 5.46
N TYR A 99 -2.04 -2.04 4.78
CA TYR A 99 -1.76 -2.91 3.62
C TYR A 99 -1.88 -4.40 3.94
N ILE A 100 -1.25 -4.89 5.03
CA ILE A 100 -1.30 -6.32 5.33
C ILE A 100 -2.71 -6.80 5.71
N ASN A 101 -3.54 -5.96 6.34
CA ASN A 101 -4.93 -6.29 6.61
C ASN A 101 -5.78 -6.27 5.33
N PHE A 102 -5.51 -5.32 4.43
CA PHE A 102 -6.15 -5.26 3.12
C PHE A 102 -5.85 -6.51 2.28
N ASP A 103 -4.57 -6.93 2.23
CA ASP A 103 -4.10 -8.09 1.48
C ASP A 103 -4.76 -9.41 1.92
N VAL A 104 -5.10 -9.55 3.21
CA VAL A 104 -5.79 -10.74 3.75
C VAL A 104 -7.31 -10.59 3.72
N GLY A 105 -7.84 -9.52 3.11
CA GLY A 105 -9.27 -9.25 3.00
C GLY A 105 -9.94 -8.77 4.29
N ASP A 106 -9.17 -8.41 5.32
CA ASP A 106 -9.69 -7.81 6.55
C ASP A 106 -9.87 -6.29 6.37
N TYR A 107 -10.85 -5.94 5.52
CA TYR A 107 -11.13 -4.56 5.16
C TYR A 107 -11.60 -3.72 6.35
N ALA A 108 -12.26 -4.35 7.33
CA ALA A 108 -12.74 -3.70 8.54
C ALA A 108 -11.58 -3.20 9.40
N THR A 109 -10.54 -4.02 9.57
CA THR A 109 -9.32 -3.61 10.27
C THR A 109 -8.45 -2.70 9.43
N ALA A 110 -8.38 -2.90 8.10
CA ALA A 110 -7.53 -2.10 7.23
C ALA A 110 -7.97 -0.63 7.13
N LYS A 111 -9.29 -0.37 7.01
CA LYS A 111 -9.82 0.97 6.72
C LYS A 111 -9.37 2.05 7.72
N PRO A 112 -9.47 1.87 9.04
CA PRO A 112 -9.05 2.90 10.00
C PRO A 112 -7.58 3.30 9.86
N HIS A 113 -6.70 2.37 9.44
CA HIS A 113 -5.29 2.69 9.23
C HIS A 113 -5.10 3.60 8.01
N PHE A 114 -5.85 3.36 6.93
CA PHE A 114 -5.82 4.22 5.75
C PHE A 114 -6.43 5.60 6.03
N ASP A 115 -7.58 5.64 6.74
CA ASP A 115 -8.21 6.91 7.15
C ASP A 115 -7.28 7.76 8.06
N ALA A 116 -6.43 7.11 8.86
CA ALA A 116 -5.47 7.76 9.75
C ALA A 116 -4.14 8.14 9.06
N THR A 117 -4.04 7.99 7.73
CA THR A 117 -2.82 8.37 6.99
C THR A 117 -2.60 9.88 7.09
N ASP A 118 -1.42 10.28 7.59
CA ASP A 118 -1.02 11.69 7.60
C ASP A 118 -0.62 12.15 6.21
N HIS A 119 -1.57 12.78 5.51
CA HIS A 119 -1.36 13.25 4.15
C HIS A 119 -0.35 14.38 4.06
N VAL A 120 -0.28 15.24 5.09
CA VAL A 120 0.65 16.38 5.14
C VAL A 120 2.08 15.88 5.30
N PHE A 121 2.29 14.87 6.15
CA PHE A 121 3.58 14.22 6.30
C PHE A 121 4.10 13.66 4.97
N PHE A 122 3.31 12.84 4.28
CA PHE A 122 3.75 12.20 3.04
C PHE A 122 3.97 13.21 1.89
N GLU A 123 3.17 14.27 1.83
CA GLU A 123 3.42 15.36 0.88
C GLU A 123 4.73 16.10 1.19
N SER A 124 5.05 16.33 2.48
CA SER A 124 6.27 17.03 2.89
C SER A 124 7.58 16.32 2.55
N ILE A 125 7.52 15.01 2.31
CA ILE A 125 8.68 14.17 1.93
C ILE A 125 8.63 13.71 0.48
N ASP A 126 7.83 14.37 -0.37
CA ASP A 126 7.68 14.06 -1.80
C ASP A 126 7.20 12.62 -2.06
N GLN A 127 6.34 12.11 -1.16
CA GLN A 127 5.70 10.79 -1.27
C GLN A 127 4.17 10.89 -1.28
N LYS A 128 3.63 11.95 -1.90
CA LYS A 128 2.19 12.18 -2.03
C LYS A 128 1.44 10.99 -2.65
N TRP A 129 2.10 10.20 -3.48
CA TRP A 129 1.56 8.95 -4.01
C TRP A 129 1.10 7.97 -2.91
N ARG A 130 1.75 7.95 -1.73
CA ARG A 130 1.33 7.13 -0.58
C ARG A 130 -0.01 7.60 -0.02
N SER A 131 -0.24 8.91 -0.01
CA SER A 131 -1.52 9.50 0.38
C SER A 131 -2.63 9.08 -0.59
N LEU A 132 -2.38 9.23 -1.90
CA LEU A 132 -3.33 8.78 -2.92
C LEU A 132 -3.63 7.30 -2.80
N LYS A 133 -2.60 6.47 -2.56
CA LYS A 133 -2.77 5.03 -2.37
C LYS A 133 -3.62 4.71 -1.15
N ALA A 134 -3.38 5.36 -0.02
CA ALA A 134 -4.19 5.17 1.19
C ALA A 134 -5.66 5.55 0.95
N ILE A 135 -5.92 6.68 0.28
CA ILE A 135 -7.29 7.11 -0.07
C ILE A 135 -7.97 6.09 -0.99
N GLU A 136 -7.28 5.62 -2.03
CA GLU A 136 -7.75 4.56 -2.93
C GLU A 136 -8.19 3.32 -2.13
N LEU A 137 -7.33 2.81 -1.27
CA LEU A 137 -7.60 1.59 -0.50
C LEU A 137 -8.71 1.80 0.55
N ALA A 138 -8.82 2.99 1.13
CA ALA A 138 -9.92 3.33 2.03
C ALA A 138 -11.28 3.25 1.31
N PHE A 139 -11.38 3.78 0.09
CA PHE A 139 -12.59 3.64 -0.73
C PHE A 139 -12.89 2.20 -1.08
N VAL A 140 -11.89 1.42 -1.48
CA VAL A 140 -12.08 -0.02 -1.75
C VAL A 140 -12.56 -0.75 -0.50
N CYS A 141 -12.02 -0.46 0.67
CA CYS A 141 -12.52 -1.01 1.93
C CYS A 141 -13.99 -0.66 2.18
N GLN A 142 -14.40 0.60 1.98
CA GLN A 142 -15.80 1.02 2.16
C GLN A 142 -16.73 0.20 1.28
N LEU A 143 -16.40 0.08 -0.02
CA LEU A 143 -17.18 -0.68 -1.00
C LEU A 143 -17.26 -2.17 -0.63
N ARG A 144 -16.12 -2.78 -0.24
CA ARG A 144 -16.06 -4.18 0.17
C ARG A 144 -16.87 -4.48 1.45
N LEU A 145 -17.05 -3.47 2.30
CA LEU A 145 -17.85 -3.56 3.51
C LEU A 145 -19.33 -3.17 3.28
N ASN A 146 -19.75 -2.93 2.03
CA ASN A 146 -21.07 -2.40 1.68
C ASN A 146 -21.42 -1.11 2.46
N GLN A 147 -20.41 -0.29 2.75
CA GLN A 147 -20.61 1.02 3.36
C GLN A 147 -20.94 2.05 2.27
N PRO A 148 -21.75 3.09 2.60
CA PRO A 148 -21.99 4.19 1.68
C PRO A 148 -20.66 4.90 1.37
N VAL A 149 -20.46 5.21 0.09
CA VAL A 149 -19.32 5.99 -0.38
C VAL A 149 -19.78 7.43 -0.58
N ASP A 150 -18.97 8.37 -0.10
CA ASP A 150 -19.13 9.78 -0.40
C ASP A 150 -18.66 10.05 -1.84
N THR A 151 -19.60 10.23 -2.76
CA THR A 151 -19.33 10.45 -4.19
C THR A 151 -18.56 11.76 -4.42
N ASP A 152 -18.76 12.79 -3.60
CA ASP A 152 -18.02 14.05 -3.73
C ASP A 152 -16.56 13.87 -3.32
N ALA A 153 -16.30 13.16 -2.22
CA ALA A 153 -14.95 12.81 -1.80
C ALA A 153 -14.24 11.93 -2.84
N LEU A 154 -14.96 10.98 -3.45
CA LEU A 154 -14.44 10.12 -4.52
C LEU A 154 -14.06 10.95 -5.76
N ASN A 155 -14.92 11.87 -6.18
CA ASN A 155 -14.64 12.78 -7.30
C ASN A 155 -13.45 13.71 -7.02
N GLN A 156 -13.31 14.20 -5.78
CA GLN A 156 -12.16 14.99 -5.37
C GLN A 156 -10.86 14.17 -5.42
N PHE A 157 -10.91 12.90 -5.00
CA PHE A 157 -9.77 11.98 -5.14
C PHE A 157 -9.41 11.79 -6.62
N PHE A 158 -10.39 11.56 -7.51
CA PHE A 158 -10.14 11.43 -8.95
C PHE A 158 -9.49 12.68 -9.56
N ALA A 159 -9.97 13.87 -9.21
CA ALA A 159 -9.38 15.13 -9.65
C ALA A 159 -7.93 15.30 -9.16
N SER A 160 -7.68 14.95 -7.89
CA SER A 160 -6.33 15.01 -7.30
C SER A 160 -5.39 14.04 -8.00
N TYR A 161 -5.85 12.81 -8.24
CA TYR A 161 -5.08 11.79 -8.94
C TYR A 161 -4.69 12.23 -10.36
N LEU A 162 -5.64 12.76 -11.13
CA LEU A 162 -5.40 13.24 -12.51
C LEU A 162 -4.47 14.45 -12.58
N ALA A 163 -4.42 15.27 -11.53
CA ALA A 163 -3.48 16.39 -11.45
C ALA A 163 -2.03 15.89 -11.28
N GLU A 164 -1.84 14.88 -10.45
CA GLU A 164 -0.54 14.29 -10.13
C GLU A 164 0.02 13.42 -11.27
N GLU A 165 -0.83 12.68 -11.99
CA GLU A 165 -0.42 11.89 -13.17
C GLU A 165 0.19 12.75 -14.30
N ARG A 166 -0.14 14.04 -14.34
CA ARG A 166 0.43 14.97 -15.33
C ARG A 166 1.85 15.42 -14.99
N GLU A 167 2.26 15.24 -13.74
CA GLU A 167 3.65 15.40 -13.36
C GLU A 167 4.40 14.15 -13.82
N THR A 168 5.59 14.31 -14.40
CA THR A 168 6.42 13.21 -14.90
C THR A 168 7.00 12.37 -13.75
N ILE A 169 6.12 11.75 -12.97
CA ILE A 169 6.49 10.77 -11.97
C ILE A 169 6.80 9.49 -12.73
N PRO A 170 8.05 9.00 -12.72
CA PRO A 170 8.36 7.68 -13.25
C PRO A 170 7.52 6.68 -12.45
N ASN A 171 6.67 5.91 -13.12
CA ASN A 171 5.68 4.98 -12.54
C ASN A 171 4.39 5.68 -12.06
N THR A 172 3.59 6.17 -13.01
CA THR A 172 2.20 6.56 -12.78
C THR A 172 1.47 5.48 -11.97
N VAL A 173 1.01 5.84 -10.77
CA VAL A 173 0.50 4.90 -9.76
C VAL A 173 -0.89 4.44 -10.15
N VAL A 174 -1.04 3.58 -11.15
CA VAL A 174 -2.34 3.10 -11.64
C VAL A 174 -3.22 2.66 -10.45
N PRO A 175 -4.47 3.13 -10.35
CA PRO A 175 -5.35 2.80 -9.23
C PRO A 175 -5.92 1.38 -9.41
N LEU A 176 -5.00 0.41 -9.32
CA LEU A 176 -5.21 -1.00 -9.62
C LEU A 176 -6.28 -1.62 -8.72
N GLU A 177 -6.36 -1.20 -7.46
CA GLU A 177 -7.32 -1.78 -6.53
C GLU A 177 -8.73 -1.22 -6.76
N LEU A 178 -8.86 0.04 -7.18
CA LEU A 178 -10.13 0.55 -7.68
C LEU A 178 -10.59 -0.17 -8.94
N ARG A 179 -9.67 -0.48 -9.87
CA ARG A 179 -10.01 -1.31 -11.05
C ARG A 179 -10.52 -2.69 -10.65
N ARG A 180 -9.79 -3.39 -9.80
CA ARG A 180 -10.21 -4.71 -9.27
C ARG A 180 -11.53 -4.63 -8.50
N CYS A 181 -11.78 -3.52 -7.81
CA CYS A 181 -13.03 -3.26 -7.13
C CYS A 181 -14.19 -3.06 -8.12
N ALA A 182 -13.99 -2.33 -9.21
CA ALA A 182 -14.97 -2.17 -10.28
C ALA A 182 -15.32 -3.50 -10.95
N GLU A 183 -14.31 -4.33 -11.24
CA GLU A 183 -14.50 -5.69 -11.77
C GLU A 183 -15.36 -6.53 -10.82
N TRP A 184 -15.03 -6.53 -9.52
CA TRP A 184 -15.83 -7.22 -8.52
C TRP A 184 -17.27 -6.68 -8.41
N LEU A 185 -17.47 -5.36 -8.40
CA LEU A 185 -18.80 -4.75 -8.33
C LEU A 185 -19.65 -5.11 -9.55
N PHE A 186 -19.03 -5.17 -10.73
CA PHE A 186 -19.68 -5.60 -11.96
C PHE A 186 -20.14 -7.05 -11.85
N ASP A 187 -19.26 -7.94 -11.38
CA ASP A 187 -19.57 -9.37 -11.19
C ASP A 187 -20.72 -9.60 -10.19
N GLN A 188 -20.82 -8.79 -9.14
CA GLN A 188 -21.88 -8.93 -8.14
C GLN A 188 -23.26 -8.47 -8.65
N ASN A 189 -23.31 -7.37 -9.41
CA ASN A 189 -24.57 -6.69 -9.72
C ASN A 189 -25.04 -6.86 -11.16
N GLY A 190 -24.14 -7.21 -12.09
CA GLY A 190 -24.42 -7.30 -13.53
C GLY A 190 -24.91 -6.00 -14.19
N ASN A 191 -24.98 -4.90 -13.44
CA ASN A 191 -25.54 -3.63 -13.84
C ASN A 191 -24.59 -2.49 -13.48
N THR A 192 -24.06 -1.82 -14.49
CA THR A 192 -23.11 -0.72 -14.37
C THR A 192 -23.74 0.58 -13.87
N ASN A 193 -25.06 0.66 -13.78
CA ASN A 193 -25.76 1.85 -13.31
C ASN A 193 -25.76 2.01 -11.78
N ALA A 194 -25.15 1.10 -11.02
CA ALA A 194 -24.90 1.33 -9.60
C ALA A 194 -23.92 2.51 -9.46
N GLU A 195 -24.34 3.54 -8.72
CA GLU A 195 -23.66 4.85 -8.67
C GLU A 195 -22.14 4.77 -8.40
N PRO A 196 -21.63 3.95 -7.45
CA PRO A 196 -20.19 3.86 -7.24
C PRO A 196 -19.45 3.19 -8.40
N LEU A 197 -20.03 2.15 -9.01
CA LEU A 197 -19.44 1.44 -10.15
C LEU A 197 -19.35 2.36 -11.36
N HIS A 198 -20.41 3.10 -11.68
CA HIS A 198 -20.42 4.05 -12.79
C HIS A 198 -19.32 5.12 -12.62
N SER A 199 -19.21 5.69 -11.42
CA SER A 199 -18.21 6.71 -11.10
C SER A 199 -16.79 6.19 -11.25
N ILE A 200 -16.50 4.99 -10.72
CA ILE A 200 -15.18 4.37 -10.84
C ILE A 200 -14.84 4.06 -12.31
N VAL A 201 -15.79 3.52 -13.09
CA VAL A 201 -15.57 3.20 -14.51
C VAL A 201 -15.27 4.46 -15.31
N ASN A 202 -16.02 5.54 -15.11
CA ASN A 202 -15.76 6.83 -15.78
C ASN A 202 -14.38 7.38 -15.45
N PHE A 203 -13.95 7.29 -14.20
CA PHE A 203 -12.61 7.69 -13.79
C PHE A 203 -11.53 6.84 -14.45
N LEU A 204 -11.64 5.51 -14.42
CA LEU A 204 -10.65 4.62 -15.04
C LEU A 204 -10.60 4.81 -16.57
N HIS A 205 -11.69 5.24 -17.20
CA HIS A 205 -11.68 5.68 -18.59
C HIS A 205 -10.90 6.99 -18.79
N ALA A 206 -11.08 7.97 -17.90
CA ALA A 206 -10.35 9.24 -17.96
C ALA A 206 -8.83 9.07 -17.79
N CYS A 207 -8.39 8.10 -16.98
CA CYS A 207 -6.97 7.75 -16.84
C CYS A 207 -6.43 6.89 -18.00
N GLY A 208 -7.27 6.48 -18.96
CA GLY A 208 -6.89 5.56 -20.04
C GLY A 208 -6.56 4.13 -19.57
N ASP A 209 -6.82 3.79 -18.31
CA ASP A 209 -6.43 2.50 -17.72
C ASP A 209 -7.36 1.36 -18.14
N LEU A 210 -8.65 1.63 -18.42
CA LEU A 210 -9.59 0.58 -18.85
C LEU A 210 -9.20 -0.11 -20.16
N ALA A 211 -8.38 0.51 -21.00
CA ALA A 211 -7.82 -0.15 -22.19
C ALA A 211 -6.99 -1.40 -21.83
N ARG A 212 -6.48 -1.47 -20.59
CA ARG A 212 -5.67 -2.57 -20.04
C ARG A 212 -6.49 -3.57 -19.22
N SER A 213 -7.79 -3.36 -19.03
CA SER A 213 -8.65 -4.34 -18.34
C SER A 213 -8.98 -5.50 -19.27
N ASP A 214 -8.83 -6.72 -18.77
CA ASP A 214 -9.27 -7.94 -19.48
C ASP A 214 -10.80 -8.03 -19.55
N HIS A 215 -11.51 -7.30 -18.68
CA HIS A 215 -12.97 -7.34 -18.57
C HIS A 215 -13.65 -6.62 -19.75
N SER A 216 -14.14 -7.38 -20.73
CA SER A 216 -14.81 -6.84 -21.93
C SER A 216 -16.08 -6.02 -21.60
N GLY A 217 -16.82 -6.42 -20.56
CA GLY A 217 -18.00 -5.68 -20.08
C GLY A 217 -17.70 -4.26 -19.60
N LEU A 218 -16.65 -4.08 -18.79
CA LEU A 218 -16.22 -2.75 -18.33
C LEU A 218 -15.77 -1.89 -19.51
N ARG A 219 -15.04 -2.46 -20.47
CA ARG A 219 -14.59 -1.73 -21.67
C ARG A 219 -15.72 -1.20 -22.55
N ALA A 220 -16.86 -1.89 -22.57
CA ALA A 220 -18.02 -1.51 -23.39
C ALA A 220 -18.90 -0.43 -22.73
N THR A 221 -18.68 -0.14 -21.44
CA THR A 221 -19.49 0.78 -20.65
C THR A 221 -18.97 2.20 -20.82
N ARG A 222 -19.58 2.98 -21.72
CA ARG A 222 -19.35 4.41 -21.89
C ARG A 222 -20.62 5.21 -21.63
#